data_AF-A0A1M7HAD3-F1
#
_entry.id   AF-A0A1M7HAD3-F1
#
_cell.length_a   1.000
_cell.length_b   1.000
_cell.length_c   1.000
_cell.angle_alpha   90.00
_cell.angle_beta   90.00
_cell.angle_gamma   90.00
#
_symmetry.space_group_name_H-M   'P 1'
#
loop_
_entity.id
_entity.type
_entity.pdbx_description
1 polymer ?
#
loop_
_entity_poly.entity_id
_entity_poly.type
_entity_poly.pdbx_seq_one_letter_code
_entity_poly.pdbx_strand_id
1 'polypeptide(L)'
;MSLKSFIAEFLILFLLVNVIIVAFLCIDLPEVEVNAGSIVTIILKFGVVFSIPVSLLLTAAHFLFMRVAKNTILKILIAIIVVAALYFMYHAFFWYVGISGLIDDPLAK
;
A
#
# COMPACT_ATOMS: atom_id res chain seq x y z
N MET A 1 -1.63 16.87 15.10
CA MET A 1 -2.06 15.48 15.17
C MET A 1 -1.34 14.89 16.36
N SER A 2 -2.03 14.24 17.29
CA SER A 2 -1.34 13.53 18.38
C SER A 2 -0.72 12.24 17.84
N LEU A 3 0.29 11.68 18.52
CA LEU A 3 0.88 10.39 18.13
C LEU A 3 -0.16 9.27 18.07
N LYS A 4 -1.12 9.26 19.03
CA LYS A 4 -2.24 8.30 19.04
C LYS A 4 -3.09 8.41 17.77
N SER A 5 -3.42 9.64 17.36
CA SER A 5 -4.18 9.89 16.13
C SER A 5 -3.40 9.46 14.88
N PHE A 6 -2.07 9.67 14.87
CA PHE A 6 -1.20 9.23 13.79
C PHE A 6 -1.19 7.71 13.64
N ILE A 7 -0.98 7.00 14.75
CA ILE A 7 -0.96 5.54 14.74
C ILE A 7 -2.32 4.98 14.33
N ALA A 8 -3.42 5.54 14.84
CA ALA A 8 -4.77 5.10 14.47
C ALA A 8 -5.04 5.28 12.96
N GLU A 9 -4.71 6.44 12.40
CA GLU A 9 -4.88 6.70 10.98
C GLU A 9 -4.00 5.78 10.12
N PHE A 10 -2.74 5.59 10.52
CA PHE A 10 -1.83 4.65 9.87
C PHE A 10 -2.41 3.23 9.86
N LEU A 11 -2.92 2.73 10.99
CA LEU A 11 -3.51 1.39 11.07
C LEU A 11 -4.75 1.24 10.19
N ILE A 12 -5.61 2.25 10.13
CA ILE A 12 -6.79 2.27 9.27
C ILE A 12 -6.37 2.22 7.80
N LEU A 13 -5.43 3.09 7.40
CA LEU A 13 -4.90 3.11 6.03
C LEU A 13 -4.17 1.81 5.68
N PHE A 14 -3.46 1.22 6.63
CA PHE A 14 -2.78 -0.07 6.47
C PHE A 14 -3.77 -1.19 6.20
N LEU A 15 -4.82 -1.29 6.99
CA LEU A 15 -5.89 -2.27 6.75
C LEU A 15 -6.56 -2.05 5.40
N LEU A 16 -6.89 -0.79 5.06
CA LEU A 16 -7.53 -0.46 3.79
C LEU A 16 -6.65 -0.84 2.59
N VAL A 17 -5.37 -0.48 2.62
CA VAL A 17 -4.42 -0.80 1.54
C VAL A 17 -4.26 -2.31 1.39
N ASN A 18 -4.19 -3.07 2.49
CA ASN A 18 -4.14 -4.53 2.42
C ASN A 18 -5.40 -5.12 1.76
N VAL A 19 -6.59 -4.63 2.12
CA VAL A 19 -7.84 -5.06 1.48
C VAL A 19 -7.82 -4.80 -0.03
N ILE A 20 -7.32 -3.63 -0.45
CA ILE A 20 -7.23 -3.27 -1.88
C ILE A 20 -6.25 -4.19 -2.61
N ILE A 21 -5.06 -4.47 -2.04
CA ILE A 21 -4.08 -5.38 -2.66
C ILE A 21 -4.66 -6.78 -2.82
N VAL A 22 -5.29 -7.31 -1.76
CA VAL A 22 -5.89 -8.64 -1.79
C VAL A 22 -7.00 -8.70 -2.82
N ALA A 23 -7.91 -7.71 -2.84
CA ALA A 23 -8.98 -7.64 -3.82
C ALA A 23 -8.44 -7.57 -5.26
N PHE A 24 -7.41 -6.77 -5.48
CA PHE A 24 -6.77 -6.61 -6.79
C PHE A 24 -6.15 -7.93 -7.26
N LEU A 25 -5.37 -8.60 -6.41
CA LEU A 25 -4.75 -9.88 -6.75
C LEU A 25 -5.79 -11.00 -6.99
N CYS A 26 -6.91 -11.00 -6.25
CA CYS A 26 -8.00 -11.93 -6.50
C CYS A 26 -8.71 -11.70 -7.86
N ILE A 27 -8.74 -10.45 -8.36
CA ILE A 27 -9.31 -10.14 -9.68
C ILE A 27 -8.35 -10.57 -10.79
N ASP A 28 -7.06 -10.30 -10.64
CA ASP A 28 -6.04 -10.59 -11.66
C ASP A 28 -5.64 -12.07 -11.72
N LEU A 29 -5.86 -12.83 -10.65
CA LEU A 29 -5.55 -14.27 -10.55
C LEU A 29 -6.83 -15.10 -10.28
N PRO A 30 -7.77 -15.18 -11.24
CA PRO A 30 -9.08 -15.80 -11.02
C PRO A 30 -9.01 -17.33 -10.82
N GLU A 31 -7.88 -17.97 -11.15
CA GLU A 31 -7.68 -19.42 -11.01
C GLU A 31 -7.36 -19.86 -9.58
N VAL A 32 -7.12 -18.91 -8.66
CA VAL A 32 -6.75 -19.20 -7.28
C VAL A 32 -8.00 -19.39 -6.42
N GLU A 33 -8.15 -20.57 -5.81
CA GLU A 33 -9.16 -20.77 -4.76
C GLU A 33 -8.87 -19.83 -3.58
N VAL A 34 -9.66 -18.76 -3.47
CA VAL A 34 -9.55 -17.76 -2.41
C VAL A 34 -9.98 -18.38 -1.09
N ASN A 35 -9.02 -18.88 -0.33
CA ASN A 35 -9.22 -19.31 1.06
C ASN A 35 -8.40 -18.43 2.02
N ALA A 36 -8.69 -18.52 3.33
CA ALA A 36 -8.04 -17.69 4.34
C ALA A 36 -6.51 -17.86 4.38
N GLY A 37 -5.97 -19.05 4.07
CA GLY A 37 -4.54 -19.30 4.02
C GLY A 37 -3.85 -18.61 2.83
N SER A 38 -4.50 -18.61 1.67
CA SER A 38 -4.05 -17.90 0.47
C SER A 38 -4.00 -16.38 0.71
N ILE A 39 -5.02 -15.82 1.37
CA ILE A 39 -5.08 -14.39 1.74
C ILE A 39 -3.92 -14.01 2.68
N VAL A 40 -3.65 -14.82 3.71
CA VAL A 40 -2.55 -14.57 4.65
C VAL A 40 -1.21 -14.60 3.93
N THR A 41 -1.00 -15.56 3.03
CA THR A 41 0.24 -15.68 2.26
C THR A 41 0.43 -14.49 1.34
N ILE A 42 -0.64 -14.05 0.67
CA ILE A 42 -0.64 -12.84 -0.16
C ILE A 42 -0.26 -11.61 0.67
N ILE A 43 -0.88 -11.44 1.84
CA ILE A 43 -0.59 -10.31 2.72
C ILE A 43 0.87 -10.36 3.20
N LEU A 44 1.37 -11.51 3.62
CA LEU A 44 2.73 -11.61 4.15
C LEU A 44 3.81 -11.44 3.07
N LYS A 45 3.62 -12.04 1.88
CA LYS A 45 4.60 -11.95 0.78
C LYS A 45 4.55 -10.61 0.04
N PHE A 46 3.35 -10.09 -0.21
CA PHE A 46 3.12 -8.94 -1.10
C PHE A 46 2.51 -7.75 -0.37
N GLY A 47 1.54 -8.02 0.51
CA GLY A 47 0.80 -7.02 1.25
C GLY A 47 1.69 -6.17 2.14
N VAL A 48 2.50 -6.76 3.03
CA VAL A 48 3.29 -6.02 4.03
C VAL A 48 4.34 -5.11 3.39
N VAL A 49 5.04 -5.61 2.37
CA VAL A 49 6.11 -4.87 1.67
C VAL A 49 5.57 -3.62 0.99
N PHE A 50 4.32 -3.65 0.51
CA PHE A 50 3.71 -2.51 -0.18
C PHE A 50 2.81 -1.66 0.73
N SER A 51 2.01 -2.30 1.58
CA SER A 51 1.04 -1.62 2.44
C SER A 51 1.71 -0.77 3.52
N ILE A 52 2.82 -1.21 4.14
CA ILE A 52 3.50 -0.38 5.15
C ILE A 52 4.01 0.93 4.53
N PRO A 53 4.82 0.92 3.44
CA PRO A 53 5.31 2.16 2.84
C PRO A 53 4.20 3.07 2.32
N VAL A 54 3.17 2.52 1.67
CA VAL A 54 2.06 3.30 1.13
C VAL A 54 1.26 3.96 2.26
N SER A 55 0.91 3.21 3.31
CA SER A 55 0.15 3.75 4.43
C SER A 55 0.95 4.79 5.20
N LEU A 56 2.25 4.57 5.41
CA LEU A 56 3.14 5.58 6.01
C LEU A 56 3.21 6.85 5.16
N LEU A 57 3.37 6.71 3.84
CA LEU A 57 3.41 7.85 2.92
C LEU A 57 2.12 8.67 3.02
N LEU A 58 0.96 8.02 3.00
CA LEU A 58 -0.35 8.68 3.08
C LEU A 58 -0.58 9.36 4.43
N THR A 59 -0.27 8.69 5.54
CA THR A 59 -0.41 9.29 6.89
C THR A 59 0.56 10.46 7.07
N ALA A 60 1.80 10.34 6.59
CA ALA A 60 2.78 11.42 6.62
C ALA A 60 2.34 12.59 5.74
N ALA A 61 1.82 12.32 4.54
CA ALA A 61 1.28 13.34 3.65
C ALA A 61 0.14 14.11 4.31
N HIS A 62 -0.82 13.41 4.92
CA HIS A 62 -1.92 14.04 5.63
C HIS A 62 -1.43 14.88 6.81
N PHE A 63 -0.47 14.37 7.59
CA PHE A 63 0.18 15.13 8.66
C PHE A 63 0.81 16.43 8.13
N LEU A 64 1.59 16.35 7.06
CA LEU A 64 2.23 17.52 6.43
C LEU A 64 1.18 18.50 5.90
N PHE A 65 0.11 18.01 5.27
CA PHE A 65 -0.97 18.83 4.73
C PHE A 65 -1.71 19.62 5.81
N MET A 66 -1.94 19.00 6.96
CA MET A 66 -2.69 19.59 8.08
C MET A 66 -1.85 20.47 9.00
N ARG A 67 -0.53 20.22 9.11
CA ARG A 67 0.33 20.89 10.10
C ARG A 67 1.42 21.76 9.50
N VAL A 68 1.93 21.43 8.33
CA VAL A 68 3.10 22.11 7.73
C VAL A 68 2.69 22.99 6.56
N ALA A 69 1.74 22.53 5.73
CA ALA A 69 1.33 23.21 4.52
C ALA A 69 0.45 24.46 4.80
N LYS A 70 1.10 25.59 5.14
CA LYS A 70 0.41 26.85 5.47
C LYS A 70 -0.29 27.50 4.27
N ASN A 71 0.28 27.34 3.07
CA ASN A 71 -0.19 27.98 1.84
C ASN A 71 -0.58 26.94 0.78
N THR A 72 -1.48 27.33 -0.12
CA THR A 72 -2.02 26.46 -1.19
C THR A 72 -0.94 25.88 -2.10
N ILE A 73 0.12 26.63 -2.39
CA ILE A 73 1.24 26.17 -3.24
C ILE A 73 1.94 24.95 -2.61
N LEU A 74 2.22 25.01 -1.29
CA LEU A 74 2.89 23.91 -0.60
C LEU A 74 1.98 22.67 -0.50
N LYS A 75 0.66 22.88 -0.34
CA LYS A 75 -0.34 21.80 -0.39
C LYS A 75 -0.33 21.08 -1.75
N ILE A 76 -0.31 21.84 -2.84
CA ILE A 76 -0.23 21.31 -4.20
C ILE A 76 1.08 20.54 -4.40
N LEU A 77 2.21 21.09 -3.94
CA LEU A 77 3.51 20.43 -4.05
C LEU A 77 3.54 19.09 -3.31
N ILE A 78 3.02 19.04 -2.08
CA ILE A 78 2.90 17.79 -1.32
C ILE A 78 2.04 16.78 -2.09
N ALA A 79 0.89 17.20 -2.62
CA ALA A 79 0.02 16.32 -3.39
C ALA A 79 0.73 15.75 -4.64
N ILE A 80 1.46 16.57 -5.39
CA ILE A 80 2.23 16.12 -6.57
C ILE A 80 3.30 15.10 -6.17
N ILE A 81 4.06 15.37 -5.10
CA ILE A 81 5.10 14.46 -4.60
C ILE A 81 4.49 13.12 -4.16
N VAL A 82 3.36 13.15 -3.47
CA VAL A 82 2.67 11.94 -3.00
C VAL A 82 2.17 11.13 -4.18
N VAL A 83 1.56 11.76 -5.18
CA VAL A 83 1.10 11.07 -6.40
C VAL A 83 2.28 10.44 -7.15
N ALA A 84 3.39 11.18 -7.30
CA ALA A 84 4.59 10.65 -7.94
C ALA A 84 5.17 9.46 -7.16
N ALA A 85 5.26 9.55 -5.83
CA ALA A 85 5.74 8.47 -4.98
C ALA A 85 4.84 7.22 -5.05
N LEU A 86 3.52 7.41 -5.02
CA LEU A 86 2.56 6.32 -5.21
C LEU A 86 2.71 5.65 -6.57
N TYR A 87 2.95 6.42 -7.63
CA TYR A 87 3.20 5.89 -8.97
C TYR A 87 4.46 5.01 -9.02
N PHE A 88 5.57 5.49 -8.44
CA PHE A 88 6.80 4.69 -8.35
C PHE A 88 6.61 3.43 -7.50
N MET A 89 5.94 3.54 -6.35
CA MET A 89 5.64 2.40 -5.50
C MET A 89 4.78 1.38 -6.25
N TYR A 90 3.74 1.82 -6.97
CA TYR A 90 2.90 0.96 -7.80
C TYR A 90 3.75 0.18 -8.81
N HIS A 91 4.59 0.85 -9.59
CA HIS A 91 5.45 0.17 -10.56
C HIS A 91 6.43 -0.81 -9.89
N ALA A 92 7.01 -0.44 -8.75
CA ALA A 92 7.87 -1.32 -7.98
C ALA A 92 7.11 -2.55 -7.48
N PHE A 93 5.85 -2.40 -7.07
CA PHE A 93 5.00 -3.52 -6.66
C PHE A 93 4.71 -4.48 -7.82
N PHE A 94 4.32 -3.98 -8.99
CA PHE A 94 4.08 -4.83 -10.15
C PHE A 94 5.35 -5.55 -10.60
N TRP A 95 6.48 -4.86 -10.56
CA TRP A 95 7.76 -5.48 -10.85
C TRP A 95 8.10 -6.57 -9.83
N TYR A 96 7.87 -6.32 -8.54
CA TYR A 96 8.08 -7.29 -7.46
C TYR A 96 7.15 -8.50 -7.58
N VAL A 97 5.85 -8.30 -7.83
CA VAL A 97 4.88 -9.38 -8.04
C VAL A 97 5.22 -10.16 -9.30
N GLY A 98 5.56 -9.48 -10.40
CA GLY A 98 5.96 -10.12 -11.65
C GLY A 98 7.22 -10.98 -11.51
N ILE A 99 8.27 -10.46 -10.88
CA ILE A 99 9.48 -11.25 -10.58
C ILE A 99 9.17 -12.39 -9.61
N SER A 100 8.44 -12.12 -8.53
CA SER A 100 8.14 -13.15 -7.53
C SER A 100 7.30 -14.27 -8.11
N GLY A 101 6.34 -13.97 -9.00
CA GLY A 101 5.56 -14.96 -9.74
C GLY A 101 6.33 -15.68 -10.85
N LEU A 102 7.48 -15.15 -11.28
CA LEU A 102 8.41 -15.82 -12.20
C LEU A 102 9.40 -16.74 -11.47
N ILE A 103 9.73 -16.44 -10.21
CA ILE A 103 10.76 -17.17 -9.42
C ILE A 103 10.13 -18.28 -8.58
N ASP A 104 8.95 -18.04 -8.00
CA ASP A 104 8.20 -19.02 -7.23
C ASP A 104 6.79 -19.08 -7.78
N ASP A 105 6.25 -20.28 -8.02
CA ASP A 105 4.80 -20.42 -8.01
C ASP A 105 4.35 -19.96 -6.61
N PRO A 106 3.71 -18.78 -6.47
CA PRO A 106 3.47 -18.19 -5.16
C PRO A 106 2.53 -19.06 -4.29
N LEU A 107 2.00 -20.14 -4.89
CA LEU A 107 1.02 -21.10 -4.40
C LEU A 107 1.52 -22.56 -4.39
N ALA A 108 2.76 -22.84 -4.79
CA ALA A 108 3.35 -24.16 -4.57
C ALA A 108 3.51 -24.38 -3.05
N LYS A 109 2.80 -25.40 -2.55
CA LYS A 109 2.81 -25.81 -1.13
C LYS A 109 4.21 -26.08 -0.60
#